data_AF-A0A3S0DP47-F1
#
_entry.id   AF-A0A3S0DP47-F1
#
_cell.length_a   1.000
_cell.length_b   1.000
_cell.length_c   1.000
_cell.angle_alpha   90.00
_cell.angle_beta   90.00
_cell.angle_gamma   90.00
#
_symmetry.space_group_name_H-M   'P 1'
#
loop_
_entity.id
_entity.type
_entity.pdbx_description
1 polymer ?
#
loop_
_entity_poly.entity_id
_entity_poly.type
_entity_poly.pdbx_seq_one_letter_code
_entity_poly.pdbx_strand_id
1 'polypeptide(L)'
;MVINKNNIFKVGQKVYFKDEKLAYNVMALSNRYAIVSRKLHRRVDAPLLHHRVAMATYVNFTEAFIANKHNPVYSLIDFQENSRSSDNLVFSMYDYFQASDCQKAIKDLESGELMLSDRNKIALAIDVEKL
;
A
#
# COMPACT_ATOMS: atom_id res chain seq x y z
N MET A 1 -4.24 -0.77 27.10
CA MET A 1 -4.26 0.64 26.67
C MET A 1 -4.05 0.66 25.16
N VAL A 2 -5.12 0.72 24.37
CA VAL A 2 -5.04 0.72 22.91
C VAL A 2 -4.50 2.08 22.51
N ILE A 3 -3.26 2.14 22.03
CA ILE A 3 -2.74 3.35 21.40
C ILE A 3 -3.68 3.62 20.22
N ASN A 4 -4.35 4.77 20.22
CA ASN A 4 -5.23 5.15 19.12
C ASN A 4 -4.35 5.51 17.91
N LYS A 5 -3.91 4.48 17.16
CA LYS A 5 -2.87 4.59 16.13
C LYS A 5 -3.25 5.54 15.00
N ASN A 6 -4.54 5.85 14.83
CA ASN A 6 -4.99 6.85 13.88
C ASN A 6 -4.40 8.25 14.15
N ASN A 7 -4.19 8.62 15.42
CA ASN A 7 -3.61 9.92 15.78
C ASN A 7 -2.13 10.07 15.35
N ILE A 8 -1.50 8.99 14.93
CA ILE A 8 -0.11 8.96 14.47
C ILE A 8 -0.02 9.24 12.96
N PHE A 9 -1.11 9.04 12.23
CA PHE A 9 -1.13 9.20 10.77
C PHE A 9 -1.70 10.56 10.40
N LYS A 10 -1.05 11.23 9.46
CA LYS A 10 -1.56 12.43 8.80
C LYS A 10 -1.39 12.31 7.30
N VAL A 11 -2.39 12.73 6.53
CA VAL A 11 -2.29 12.77 5.06
C VAL A 11 -1.06 13.60 4.64
N GLY A 12 -0.26 13.05 3.74
CA GLY A 12 1.02 13.61 3.28
C GLY A 12 2.24 13.24 4.15
N GLN A 13 2.04 12.64 5.33
CA GLN A 13 3.14 12.16 6.17
C GLN A 13 3.77 10.89 5.57
N LYS A 14 5.03 10.66 5.92
CA LYS A 14 5.73 9.41 5.64
C LYS A 14 5.57 8.41 6.78
N VAL A 15 5.33 7.15 6.42
CA VAL A 15 5.22 6.04 7.37
C VAL A 15 6.21 4.95 6.98
N TYR A 16 6.89 4.40 7.99
CA TYR A 16 7.84 3.31 7.84
C TYR A 16 7.25 2.05 8.45
N PHE A 17 7.30 0.94 7.71
CA PHE A 17 7.00 -0.38 8.26
C PHE A 17 8.30 -1.05 8.68
N LYS A 18 8.27 -1.80 9.79
CA LYS A 18 9.48 -2.42 10.37
C LYS A 18 10.22 -3.34 9.39
N ASP A 19 9.46 -4.04 8.55
CA ASP A 19 10.01 -5.02 7.59
C ASP A 19 10.32 -4.41 6.22
N GLU A 20 10.16 -3.08 6.06
CA GLU A 20 10.36 -2.41 4.78
C GLU A 20 11.45 -1.33 4.83
N LYS A 21 12.20 -1.24 3.74
CA LYS A 21 13.32 -0.29 3.61
C LYS A 21 12.90 1.12 3.24
N LEU A 22 11.73 1.27 2.61
CA LEU A 22 11.27 2.53 2.03
C LEU A 22 10.02 3.03 2.75
N ALA A 23 9.93 4.35 2.88
CA ALA A 23 8.75 5.00 3.40
C ALA A 23 7.59 4.96 2.40
N TYR A 24 6.38 4.97 2.93
CA TYR A 24 5.14 5.22 2.19
C TYR A 24 4.58 6.59 2.56
N ASN A 25 3.91 7.25 1.61
CA ASN A 25 3.15 8.45 1.90
C ASN A 25 1.72 8.07 2.28
N VAL A 26 1.16 8.71 3.31
CA VAL A 26 -0.26 8.58 3.65
C VAL A 26 -1.08 9.35 2.63
N MET A 27 -1.87 8.64 1.83
CA MET A 27 -2.65 9.19 0.72
C MET A 27 -4.06 9.57 1.15
N ALA A 28 -4.69 8.73 1.98
CA ALA A 28 -6.00 8.97 2.55
C ALA A 28 -6.10 8.32 3.93
N LEU A 29 -6.99 8.86 4.76
CA LEU A 29 -7.13 8.47 6.15
C LEU A 29 -8.61 8.57 6.55
N SER A 30 -9.04 7.65 7.40
CA SER A 30 -10.30 7.70 8.11
C SER A 30 -10.15 7.21 9.54
N ASN A 31 -11.25 7.08 10.28
CA ASN A 31 -11.21 6.60 11.66
C ASN A 31 -10.65 5.17 11.76
N ARG A 32 -11.00 4.31 10.80
CA ARG A 32 -10.62 2.89 10.80
C ARG A 32 -9.51 2.57 9.79
N TYR A 33 -9.46 3.28 8.67
CA TYR A 33 -8.61 2.89 7.56
C TYR A 33 -7.57 3.95 7.20
N ALA A 34 -6.46 3.50 6.63
CA ALA A 34 -5.53 4.37 5.92
C ALA A 34 -5.08 3.73 4.62
N ILE A 35 -4.77 4.57 3.63
CA ILE A 35 -4.18 4.15 2.37
C ILE A 35 -2.81 4.79 2.29
N VAL A 36 -1.78 3.98 2.11
CA VAL A 36 -0.42 4.45 1.94
C VAL A 36 0.14 3.99 0.60
N SER A 37 0.92 4.83 -0.07
CA SER A 37 1.54 4.47 -1.34
C SER A 37 2.93 5.07 -1.54
N ARG A 38 3.72 4.40 -2.35
CA ARG A 38 5.04 4.84 -2.79
C ARG A 38 5.30 4.43 -4.23
N LYS A 39 6.30 5.08 -4.83
CA LYS A 39 6.82 4.70 -6.14
C LYS A 39 7.55 3.37 -6.07
N LEU A 40 7.42 2.59 -7.14
CA LEU A 40 8.24 1.41 -7.35
C LEU A 40 9.71 1.82 -7.45
N HIS A 41 10.55 1.17 -6.65
CA HIS A 41 11.96 1.47 -6.54
C HIS A 41 12.78 0.34 -7.15
N ARG A 42 13.56 0.67 -8.19
CA ARG A 42 14.29 -0.31 -9.02
C ARG A 42 15.07 -1.38 -8.23
N ARG A 43 15.82 -0.99 -7.20
CA ARG A 43 16.67 -1.94 -6.43
C ARG A 43 15.91 -2.68 -5.33
N VAL A 44 15.14 -1.98 -4.50
CA VAL A 44 14.37 -2.58 -3.40
C VAL A 44 13.30 -3.54 -3.93
N ASP A 45 12.60 -3.18 -5.01
CA ASP A 45 11.55 -4.00 -5.61
C ASP A 45 12.07 -4.91 -6.74
N ALA A 46 13.40 -5.08 -6.85
CA ALA A 46 14.00 -5.95 -7.87
C ALA A 46 13.48 -7.39 -7.84
N PRO A 47 13.24 -8.03 -6.67
CA PRO A 47 12.68 -9.39 -6.63
C PRO A 47 11.33 -9.51 -7.35
N LEU A 48 10.45 -8.51 -7.19
CA LEU A 48 9.15 -8.47 -7.88
C LEU A 48 9.32 -8.37 -9.40
N LEU A 49 10.26 -7.53 -9.85
CA LEU A 49 10.53 -7.34 -11.29
C LEU A 49 11.17 -8.60 -11.90
N HIS A 50 12.12 -9.22 -11.22
CA HIS A 50 12.72 -10.49 -11.66
C HIS A 50 11.68 -11.61 -11.72
N HIS A 51 10.75 -11.67 -10.77
CA HIS A 51 9.65 -12.64 -10.81
C HIS A 51 8.79 -12.46 -12.07
N ARG A 52 8.46 -11.22 -12.46
CA ARG A 52 7.70 -10.95 -13.69
C ARG A 52 8.45 -11.37 -14.96
N VAL A 53 9.78 -11.20 -15.00
CA VAL A 53 10.62 -11.71 -16.09
C VAL A 53 10.64 -13.23 -16.10
N ALA A 54 10.76 -13.87 -14.93
CA ALA A 54 10.72 -15.33 -14.81
C ALA A 54 9.38 -15.93 -15.26
N MET A 55 8.27 -15.20 -15.06
CA MET A 55 6.94 -15.55 -15.57
C MET A 55 6.73 -15.17 -17.04
N ALA A 56 7.81 -14.82 -17.76
CA ALA A 56 7.80 -14.41 -19.17
C ALA A 56 6.83 -13.26 -19.49
N THR A 57 6.48 -12.42 -18.50
CA THR A 57 5.65 -11.22 -18.72
C THR A 57 6.41 -10.13 -19.47
N TYR A 58 7.74 -10.08 -19.29
CA TYR A 58 8.65 -9.13 -19.96
C TYR A 58 9.93 -9.85 -20.36
N VAL A 59 10.61 -9.36 -21.39
CA VAL A 59 11.83 -10.00 -21.93
C VAL A 59 13.01 -9.83 -20.98
N ASN A 60 13.12 -8.66 -20.35
CA ASN A 60 14.24 -8.35 -19.45
C ASN A 60 13.83 -7.42 -18.31
N PHE A 61 14.72 -7.31 -17.32
CA PHE A 61 14.51 -6.52 -16.12
C PHE A 61 14.28 -5.02 -16.40
N THR A 62 14.99 -4.45 -17.38
CA THR A 62 14.88 -3.02 -17.69
C THR A 62 13.51 -2.70 -18.29
N GLU A 63 13.02 -3.54 -19.19
CA GLU A 63 11.67 -3.44 -19.74
C GLU A 63 10.62 -3.58 -18.63
N ALA A 64 10.74 -4.60 -17.78
CA ALA A 64 9.85 -4.81 -16.64
C ALA A 64 9.79 -3.57 -15.73
N PHE A 65 10.93 -2.96 -15.43
CA PHE A 65 10.98 -1.73 -14.66
C PHE A 65 10.29 -0.55 -15.39
N ILE A 66 10.60 -0.33 -16.67
CA ILE A 66 10.04 0.79 -17.43
C ILE A 66 8.52 0.70 -17.51
N ALA A 67 7.99 -0.51 -17.74
CA ALA A 67 6.55 -0.76 -17.81
C ALA A 67 5.83 -0.59 -16.46
N ASN A 68 6.51 -0.83 -15.33
CA ASN A 68 5.89 -0.81 -14.00
C ASN A 68 6.28 0.39 -13.13
N LYS A 69 7.19 1.28 -13.59
CA LYS A 69 7.71 2.41 -12.77
C LYS A 69 6.63 3.40 -12.32
N HIS A 70 5.48 3.41 -13.00
CA HIS A 70 4.33 4.25 -12.68
C HIS A 70 3.21 3.51 -11.95
N ASN A 71 3.38 2.21 -11.66
CA ASN A 71 2.42 1.47 -10.86
C ASN A 71 2.65 1.76 -9.36
N PRO A 72 1.58 2.00 -8.59
CA PRO A 72 1.72 2.22 -7.16
C PRO A 72 2.10 0.95 -6.44
N VAL A 73 3.09 1.06 -5.54
CA VAL A 73 3.25 0.11 -4.45
C VAL A 73 2.46 0.67 -3.28
N TYR A 74 1.39 -0.01 -2.89
CA TYR A 74 0.44 0.48 -1.89
C TYR A 74 0.14 -0.55 -0.82
N SER A 75 -0.46 -0.08 0.27
CA SER A 75 -1.08 -0.92 1.28
C SER A 75 -2.30 -0.22 1.86
N LEU A 76 -3.38 -0.96 2.01
CA LEU A 76 -4.55 -0.59 2.81
C LEU A 76 -4.28 -1.03 4.25
N ILE A 77 -4.53 -0.15 5.20
CA ILE A 77 -4.34 -0.40 6.63
C ILE A 77 -5.71 -0.40 7.29
N ASP A 78 -5.97 -1.41 8.12
CA ASP A 78 -7.12 -1.44 9.04
C ASP A 78 -6.59 -1.30 10.46
N PHE A 79 -6.87 -0.17 11.10
CA PHE A 79 -6.45 0.15 12.46
C PHE A 79 -7.20 -0.65 13.51
N GLN A 80 -8.44 -1.05 13.24
CA GLN A 80 -9.25 -1.84 14.16
C GLN A 80 -8.73 -3.28 14.21
N GLU A 81 -8.46 -3.87 13.04
CA GLU A 81 -7.89 -5.21 12.91
C GLU A 81 -6.36 -5.24 13.10
N ASN A 82 -5.74 -4.07 13.27
CA ASN A 82 -4.29 -3.87 13.38
C ASN A 82 -3.51 -4.63 12.29
N SER A 83 -3.95 -4.49 11.05
CA SER A 83 -3.42 -5.24 9.90
C SER A 83 -3.29 -4.36 8.66
N ARG A 84 -2.55 -4.85 7.66
CA ARG A 84 -2.47 -4.24 6.34
C ARG A 84 -2.51 -5.28 5.22
N SER A 85 -3.10 -4.93 4.09
CA SER A 85 -3.14 -5.76 2.88
C SER A 85 -3.43 -4.95 1.60
N SER A 86 -3.66 -5.63 0.48
CA SER A 86 -4.22 -5.04 -0.74
C SER A 86 -5.76 -4.98 -0.66
N ASP A 87 -6.39 -4.37 -1.65
CA ASP A 87 -7.83 -4.57 -1.89
C ASP A 87 -8.11 -6.03 -2.29
N ASN A 88 -9.39 -6.43 -2.16
CA ASN A 88 -9.88 -7.78 -2.46
C ASN A 88 -10.17 -8.02 -3.95
N LEU A 89 -10.04 -7.01 -4.81
CA LEU A 89 -10.41 -7.10 -6.22
C LEU A 89 -9.27 -7.72 -7.04
N VAL A 90 -9.62 -8.46 -8.10
CA VAL A 90 -8.63 -8.96 -9.08
C VAL A 90 -8.17 -7.81 -9.98
N PHE A 91 -9.10 -6.93 -10.35
CA PHE A 91 -8.85 -5.71 -11.09
C PHE A 91 -9.26 -4.53 -10.21
N SER A 92 -8.27 -3.85 -9.62
CA SER A 92 -8.53 -2.71 -8.75
C SER A 92 -9.16 -1.57 -9.55
N MET A 93 -10.18 -0.94 -8.97
CA MET A 93 -10.91 0.18 -9.60
C MET A 93 -10.25 1.54 -9.33
N TYR A 94 -9.16 1.58 -8.55
CA TYR A 94 -8.57 2.82 -8.05
C TYR A 94 -7.10 2.95 -8.45
N ASP A 95 -6.67 4.17 -8.78
CA ASP A 95 -5.26 4.51 -8.82
C ASP A 95 -4.79 5.02 -7.45
N TYR A 96 -4.03 4.20 -6.74
CA TYR A 96 -3.49 4.52 -5.42
C TYR A 96 -2.35 5.56 -5.40
N PHE A 97 -2.03 6.20 -6.54
CA PHE A 97 -1.27 7.46 -6.56
C PHE A 97 -2.14 8.72 -6.53
N GLN A 98 -3.41 8.63 -6.91
CA GLN A 98 -4.30 9.78 -6.94
C GLN A 98 -5.03 9.92 -5.60
N ALA A 99 -4.89 11.08 -4.97
CA ALA A 99 -5.53 11.35 -3.68
C ALA A 99 -7.07 11.24 -3.77
N SER A 100 -7.68 11.66 -4.88
CA SER A 100 -9.13 11.56 -5.09
C SER A 100 -9.62 10.11 -5.11
N ASP A 101 -8.87 9.21 -5.73
CA ASP A 101 -9.25 7.80 -5.81
C ASP A 101 -8.99 7.08 -4.50
N CYS A 102 -7.93 7.43 -3.77
CA CYS A 102 -7.71 6.96 -2.41
C CYS A 102 -8.87 7.38 -1.47
N GLN A 103 -9.38 8.60 -1.62
CA GLN A 103 -10.55 9.06 -0.84
C GLN A 103 -11.83 8.29 -1.19
N LYS A 104 -12.06 7.95 -2.46
CA LYS A 104 -13.19 7.09 -2.85
C LYS A 104 -13.03 5.69 -2.26
N ALA A 105 -11.85 5.07 -2.40
CA ALA A 105 -11.56 3.77 -1.83
C ALA A 105 -11.78 3.73 -0.30
N ILE A 106 -11.43 4.80 0.44
CA ILE A 106 -11.76 4.91 1.86
C ILE A 106 -13.27 4.87 2.11
N LYS A 107 -14.07 5.62 1.34
CA LYS A 107 -15.53 5.59 1.48
C LYS A 107 -16.10 4.21 1.20
N ASP A 108 -15.56 3.53 0.20
CA ASP A 108 -16.03 2.21 -0.22
C ASP A 108 -15.62 1.13 0.80
N LEU A 109 -14.48 1.30 1.49
CA LEU A 109 -14.09 0.49 2.66
C LEU A 109 -15.00 0.72 3.87
N GLU A 110 -15.48 1.96 4.07
CA GLU A 110 -16.38 2.31 5.16
C GLU A 110 -17.81 1.85 4.91
N SER A 111 -18.28 1.88 3.66
CA SER A 111 -19.58 1.34 3.25
C SER A 111 -19.59 -0.20 3.16
N GLY A 112 -18.41 -0.81 3.00
CA GLY A 112 -18.25 -2.26 2.81
C GLY A 112 -18.33 -2.71 1.35
N GLU A 113 -18.42 -1.78 0.40
CA GLU A 113 -18.35 -2.05 -1.05
C GLU A 113 -16.94 -2.50 -1.48
N LEU A 114 -15.91 -2.09 -0.72
CA LEU A 114 -14.53 -2.55 -0.85
C LEU A 114 -14.11 -3.28 0.43
N MET A 115 -13.27 -4.29 0.31
CA MET A 115 -12.68 -4.98 1.47
C MET A 115 -11.18 -5.15 1.30
N LEU A 116 -10.47 -5.30 2.43
CA LEU A 116 -9.09 -5.75 2.39
C LEU A 116 -9.05 -7.23 2.01
N SER A 117 -8.04 -7.63 1.23
CA SER A 117 -7.81 -9.03 0.89
C SER A 117 -7.27 -9.81 2.09
N ASP A 118 -7.89 -10.96 2.39
CA ASP A 118 -7.36 -11.87 3.41
C ASP A 118 -6.14 -12.67 2.93
N ARG A 119 -5.94 -12.81 1.61
CA ARG A 119 -4.90 -13.66 1.01
C ARG A 119 -3.48 -13.25 1.40
N ASN A 120 -3.25 -11.94 1.52
CA ASN A 120 -1.93 -11.36 1.79
C ASN A 120 -1.99 -10.44 3.02
N LYS A 121 -2.89 -10.74 3.98
CA LYS A 121 -3.06 -9.93 5.19
C LYS A 121 -1.88 -10.15 6.12
N ILE A 122 -1.24 -9.06 6.54
CA ILE A 122 -0.13 -9.09 7.50
C ILE A 122 -0.39 -8.13 8.67
N ALA A 123 0.27 -8.38 9.80
CA ALA A 123 0.16 -7.53 10.98
C ALA A 123 0.70 -6.12 10.70
N LEU A 124 0.06 -5.10 11.29
CA LEU A 124 0.51 -3.72 11.19
C LEU A 124 1.71 -3.46 12.12
N ALA A 125 2.91 -3.52 11.55
CA ALA A 125 4.18 -3.25 12.23
C ALA A 125 4.80 -1.92 11.75
N ILE A 126 4.49 -0.84 12.46
CA ILE A 126 5.02 0.51 12.16
C ILE A 126 6.31 0.74 12.95
N ASP A 127 7.29 1.37 12.30
CA ASP A 127 8.53 1.84 12.91
C ASP A 127 8.31 3.27 13.44
N VAL A 128 8.00 3.36 14.74
CA VAL A 128 7.60 4.61 15.40
C VAL A 128 8.75 5.58 15.60
N GLU A 129 9.99 5.10 15.59
CA GLU A 129 11.21 5.91 15.78
C GLU A 129 11.55 6.74 14.53
N LYS A 130 10.98 6.38 13.37
CA LYS A 130 11.22 7.04 12.08
C LYS A 130 10.04 7.90 11.58
N LEU A 131 9.01 8.09 12.41
CA LEU A 131 7.81 8.86 12.07
C LEU A 131 7.97 10.37 12.16
#